data_AF-A0A401UNL5-F1
#
_entry.id   AF-A0A401UNL5-F1
#
_cell.length_a   1.000
_cell.length_b   1.000
_cell.length_c   1.000
_cell.angle_alpha   90.00
_cell.angle_beta   90.00
_cell.angle_gamma   90.00
#
_symmetry.space_group_name_H-M   'P 1'
#
loop_
_entity.id
_entity.type
_entity.pdbx_description
1 polymer ?
#
loop_
_entity_poly.entity_id
_entity_poly.type
_entity_poly.pdbx_seq_one_letter_code
_entity_poly.pdbx_strand_id
1 'polypeptide(L)'
;MYVDFFKLGQGLLIFLGIIILIILIIGLLKLIKTISSVNLIIKNNEGSIGEILEFLPKTFKNLYEVTDNIKDVTEVVVQTTATALGATESIEKYLVYVVDILTIIKKIFSNKK
;
A
#
# COMPACT_ATOMS: atom_id res chain seq x y z
N MET A 1 -65.67 6.07 24.53
CA MET A 1 -64.53 6.82 23.97
C MET A 1 -64.15 6.16 22.66
N TYR A 2 -64.54 6.74 21.52
CA TYR A 2 -64.19 6.22 20.20
C TYR A 2 -62.76 6.68 19.87
N VAL A 3 -61.87 5.74 19.59
CA VAL A 3 -60.53 6.06 19.11
C VAL A 3 -60.67 6.36 17.61
N ASP A 4 -60.34 7.59 17.19
CA ASP A 4 -60.34 7.95 15.78
C ASP A 4 -59.39 7.05 15.00
N PHE A 5 -59.90 6.35 13.99
CA PHE A 5 -59.11 5.51 13.08
C PHE A 5 -57.89 6.25 12.49
N PHE A 6 -58.06 7.55 12.24
CA PHE A 6 -56.99 8.42 11.72
C PHE A 6 -55.82 8.58 12.70
N LYS A 7 -56.09 8.64 14.01
CA LYS A 7 -55.04 8.73 15.06
C LYS A 7 -54.24 7.43 15.17
N LEU A 8 -54.88 6.28 14.97
CA LEU A 8 -54.20 4.99 14.91
C LEU A 8 -53.26 4.89 13.71
N GLY A 9 -53.69 5.36 12.53
CA GLY A 9 -52.87 5.40 11.32
C GLY A 9 -51.62 6.28 11.47
N GLN A 10 -51.74 7.45 12.08
CA GLN A 10 -50.58 8.33 12.37
C GLN A 10 -49.59 7.70 13.34
N GLY A 11 -50.07 7.01 14.39
CA GLY A 11 -49.22 6.31 15.35
C GLY A 11 -48.36 5.23 14.70
N LEU A 12 -48.94 4.42 13.81
CA LEU A 12 -48.22 3.42 13.04
C LEU A 12 -47.16 4.03 12.12
N LEU A 13 -47.47 5.15 11.47
CA LEU A 13 -46.54 5.84 10.57
C LEU A 13 -45.30 6.36 11.31
N ILE A 14 -45.50 6.95 12.49
CA ILE A 14 -44.42 7.44 13.35
C ILE A 14 -43.54 6.27 13.83
N PHE A 15 -44.16 5.17 14.26
CA PHE A 15 -43.43 3.98 14.69
C PHE A 15 -42.55 3.40 13.57
N LEU A 16 -43.07 3.34 12.34
CA LEU A 16 -42.32 2.89 11.17
C LEU A 16 -41.15 3.84 10.85
N GLY A 17 -41.38 5.16 10.96
CA GLY A 17 -40.33 6.16 10.78
C GLY A 17 -39.17 6.01 11.77
N ILE A 18 -39.48 5.72 13.04
CA ILE A 18 -38.46 5.47 14.08
C ILE A 18 -37.62 4.23 13.72
N ILE A 19 -38.26 3.14 13.25
CA ILE A 19 -37.55 1.92 12.85
C ILE A 19 -36.57 2.21 11.70
N ILE A 20 -37.01 2.95 10.69
CA ILE A 20 -36.18 3.33 9.54
C ILE A 20 -34.97 4.15 10.01
N LEU A 21 -35.17 5.10 10.92
CA LEU A 21 -34.09 5.90 11.49
C LEU A 21 -33.06 5.05 12.24
N ILE A 22 -33.52 4.06 13.02
CA ILE A 22 -32.62 3.14 13.74
C ILE A 22 -31.76 2.36 12.75
N ILE A 23 -32.36 1.80 11.69
CA ILE A 23 -31.63 1.06 10.65
C ILE A 23 -30.61 1.97 9.95
N LEU A 24 -31.00 3.21 9.65
CA LEU A 24 -30.12 4.19 9.02
C LEU A 24 -28.91 4.52 9.89
N ILE A 25 -29.11 4.73 11.20
CA ILE A 25 -28.02 4.98 12.15
C ILE A 25 -27.05 3.79 12.18
N ILE A 26 -27.56 2.55 12.24
CA ILE A 26 -26.73 1.35 12.21
C ILE A 26 -25.92 1.26 10.91
N GLY A 27 -26.54 1.59 9.77
CA GLY A 27 -25.88 1.64 8.47
C GLY A 27 -24.70 2.63 8.44
N LEU A 28 -24.94 3.85 8.94
CA LEU A 28 -23.90 4.89 9.03
C LEU A 28 -22.74 4.48 9.94
N LEU A 29 -23.03 3.86 11.09
CA LEU A 29 -21.99 3.37 12.00
C LEU A 29 -21.12 2.28 11.36
N LYS A 30 -21.72 1.36 10.60
CA LYS A 30 -20.96 0.34 9.86
C LYS A 30 -20.10 0.97 8.77
N LEU A 31 -20.64 1.94 8.03
CA LEU A 31 -19.91 2.65 6.98
C LEU A 31 -18.67 3.37 7.53
N ILE A 32 -18.81 4.09 8.65
CA ILE A 32 -17.70 4.78 9.31
C ILE A 32 -16.61 3.78 9.72
N LYS A 33 -16.99 2.63 10.29
CA LYS A 33 -16.02 1.57 10.65
C LYS A 33 -15.28 1.06 9.42
N THR A 34 -15.98 0.78 8.32
CA THR A 34 -15.37 0.31 7.07
C THR A 34 -14.36 1.33 6.53
N ILE A 35 -14.75 2.61 6.47
CA ILE A 35 -13.85 3.69 6.03
C ILE A 35 -12.62 3.77 6.92
N SER A 36 -12.78 3.66 8.24
CA SER A 36 -11.67 3.67 9.19
C SER A 36 -10.72 2.48 8.98
N SER A 37 -11.26 1.28 8.74
CA SER A 37 -10.45 0.08 8.47
C SER A 37 -9.67 0.22 7.15
N VAL A 38 -10.31 0.74 6.10
CA VAL A 38 -9.63 1.00 4.82
C VAL A 38 -8.50 2.03 5.01
N ASN A 39 -8.75 3.09 5.77
CA ASN A 39 -7.72 4.10 6.05
C ASN A 39 -6.53 3.53 6.82
N LEU A 40 -6.78 2.62 7.77
CA LEU A 40 -5.73 1.90 8.50
C LEU A 40 -4.89 1.02 7.56
N ILE A 41 -5.53 0.25 6.67
CA ILE A 41 -4.83 -0.59 5.68
C ILE A 41 -3.98 0.27 4.76
N ILE A 42 -4.51 1.40 4.28
CA ILE A 42 -3.77 2.32 3.42
C ILE A 42 -2.54 2.87 4.16
N LYS A 43 -2.70 3.35 5.40
CA LYS A 43 -1.59 3.86 6.21
C LYS A 43 -0.51 2.82 6.49
N ASN A 44 -0.94 1.59 6.83
CA ASN A 44 0.00 0.50 7.08
C ASN A 44 0.79 0.17 5.81
N ASN A 45 0.13 0.10 4.65
CA ASN A 45 0.79 -0.14 3.37
C ASN A 45 1.72 1.01 2.98
N GLU A 46 1.33 2.26 3.20
CA GLU A 46 2.18 3.43 2.95
C GLU A 46 3.45 3.39 3.81
N GLY A 47 3.33 3.00 5.09
CA GLY A 47 4.47 2.79 5.99
C GLY A 47 5.41 1.69 5.50
N SER A 48 4.88 0.50 5.19
CA SER A 48 5.69 -0.61 4.67
C SER A 48 6.37 -0.28 3.33
N ILE A 49 5.68 0.44 2.44
CA ILE A 49 6.28 0.92 1.19
C ILE A 49 7.39 1.92 1.49
N GLY A 50 7.20 2.83 2.45
CA GLY A 50 8.23 3.77 2.90
C GLY A 50 9.48 3.08 3.42
N GLU A 51 9.32 2.05 4.25
CA GLU A 51 10.43 1.24 4.76
C GLU A 51 11.15 0.51 3.61
N ILE A 52 10.41 -0.14 2.71
CA ILE A 52 10.99 -0.81 1.53
C ILE A 52 11.76 0.19 0.68
N LEU A 53 11.21 1.38 0.43
CA LEU A 53 11.86 2.45 -0.33
C LEU A 53 13.16 2.95 0.35
N GLU A 54 13.28 2.86 1.68
CA GLU A 54 14.47 3.25 2.41
C GLU A 54 15.54 2.14 2.42
N PHE A 55 15.10 0.88 2.54
CA PHE A 55 16.01 -0.27 2.59
C PHE A 55 16.53 -0.67 1.21
N LEU A 56 15.72 -0.58 0.15
CA LEU A 56 16.13 -1.02 -1.18
C LEU A 56 17.43 -0.36 -1.69
N PRO A 57 17.59 0.98 -1.61
CA PRO A 57 18.82 1.64 -2.02
C PRO A 57 20.03 1.19 -1.20
N LYS A 58 19.85 0.95 0.10
CA LYS A 58 20.93 0.47 0.99
C LYS A 58 21.35 -0.95 0.61
N THR A 59 20.39 -1.85 0.38
CA THR A 59 20.66 -3.22 -0.08
C THR A 59 21.31 -3.23 -1.46
N PHE A 60 20.88 -2.35 -2.38
CA PHE A 60 21.49 -2.22 -3.70
C PHE A 60 22.89 -1.64 -3.67
N LYS A 61 23.17 -0.66 -2.80
CA LYS A 61 24.52 -0.15 -2.60
C LYS A 61 25.46 -1.25 -2.08
N ASN A 62 25.02 -2.04 -1.12
CA ASN A 62 25.80 -3.17 -0.61
C ASN A 62 26.02 -4.24 -1.68
N LEU A 63 25.00 -4.52 -2.52
CA LEU A 63 25.14 -5.43 -3.67
C LEU A 63 26.12 -4.89 -4.71
N TYR A 64 26.11 -3.59 -5.00
CA TYR A 64 27.06 -2.96 -5.91
C TYR A 64 28.49 -3.08 -5.37
N GLU A 65 28.71 -2.78 -4.08
CA GLU A 65 30.02 -2.94 -3.45
C GLU A 65 30.51 -4.40 -3.49
N VAL A 66 29.64 -5.39 -3.24
CA VAL A 66 30.00 -6.81 -3.37
C VAL A 66 30.31 -7.17 -4.83
N THR A 67 29.54 -6.64 -5.78
CA THR A 67 29.72 -6.87 -7.22
C THR A 67 31.04 -6.29 -7.72
N ASP A 68 31.40 -5.10 -7.27
CA ASP A 68 32.65 -4.41 -7.60
C ASP A 68 33.87 -5.15 -7.02
N ASN A 69 33.80 -5.55 -5.75
CA ASN A 69 34.82 -6.39 -5.13
C ASN A 69 35.01 -7.73 -5.86
N ILE A 70 33.92 -8.35 -6.34
CA ILE A 70 34.00 -9.56 -7.16
C ILE A 70 34.69 -9.25 -8.49
N LYS A 71 34.31 -8.17 -9.18
CA LYS A 71 34.93 -7.77 -10.45
C LYS A 71 36.44 -7.63 -10.32
N ASP A 72 36.91 -6.94 -9.29
CA ASP A 72 38.35 -6.78 -8.99
C ASP A 72 39.06 -8.11 -8.77
N VAL A 73 38.47 -9.01 -7.97
CA VAL A 73 39.03 -10.36 -7.73
C VAL A 73 39.05 -11.19 -9.01
N THR A 74 38.02 -11.04 -9.84
CA THR A 74 37.86 -11.88 -11.02
C THR A 74 38.74 -11.40 -12.18
N GLU A 75 39.06 -10.11 -12.27
CA GLU A 75 40.05 -9.55 -13.21
C GLU A 75 41.45 -10.16 -13.01
N VAL A 76 41.76 -10.60 -11.78
CA VAL A 76 43.01 -11.28 -11.42
C VAL A 76 43.01 -12.78 -11.79
N VAL A 77 41.84 -13.42 -11.98
CA VAL A 77 41.68 -14.88 -12.17
C VAL A 77 41.03 -15.20 -13.52
N VAL A 78 41.74 -14.87 -14.61
CA VAL A 78 41.31 -14.74 -16.03
C VAL A 78 40.40 -15.83 -16.63
N GLN A 79 40.28 -17.04 -16.07
CA GLN A 79 39.62 -18.16 -16.75
C GLN A 79 38.18 -18.47 -16.29
N THR A 80 37.76 -18.02 -15.11
CA THR A 80 36.36 -18.14 -14.62
C THR A 80 35.58 -16.82 -14.78
N THR A 81 36.26 -15.76 -15.22
CA THR A 81 35.86 -14.36 -15.17
C THR A 81 34.77 -13.92 -16.15
N ALA A 82 34.79 -14.42 -17.38
CA ALA A 82 33.92 -13.88 -18.43
C ALA A 82 32.42 -14.03 -18.08
N THR A 83 32.04 -15.14 -17.45
CA THR A 83 30.66 -15.38 -17.00
C THR A 83 30.28 -14.52 -15.80
N ALA A 84 31.23 -14.26 -14.89
CA ALA A 84 31.02 -13.41 -13.72
C ALA A 84 30.87 -11.93 -14.12
N LEU A 85 31.75 -11.42 -14.99
CA LEU A 85 31.68 -10.06 -15.55
C LEU A 85 30.33 -9.81 -16.25
N GLY A 86 29.89 -10.71 -17.13
CA GLY A 86 28.60 -10.55 -17.81
C GLY A 86 27.39 -10.56 -16.85
N ALA A 87 27.48 -11.27 -15.73
CA ALA A 87 26.46 -11.25 -14.69
C ALA A 87 26.47 -9.93 -13.89
N THR A 88 27.65 -9.37 -13.61
CA THR A 88 27.78 -8.08 -12.89
C THR A 88 27.13 -6.91 -13.64
N GLU A 89 27.39 -6.77 -14.94
CA GLU A 89 26.77 -5.72 -15.78
C GLU A 89 25.25 -5.87 -15.89
N SER A 90 24.78 -7.12 -15.92
CA SER A 90 23.35 -7.42 -15.95
C SER A 90 22.67 -7.00 -14.65
N ILE A 91 23.29 -7.30 -13.50
CA ILE A 91 22.79 -6.94 -12.18
C ILE A 91 22.65 -5.43 -12.06
N GLU A 92 23.70 -4.65 -12.38
CA GLU A 92 23.66 -3.18 -12.34
C GLU A 92 22.47 -2.60 -13.14
N LYS A 93 22.24 -3.12 -14.35
CA LYS A 93 21.14 -2.68 -15.20
C LYS A 93 19.77 -2.97 -14.58
N TYR A 94 19.59 -4.14 -13.96
CA TYR A 94 18.37 -4.45 -13.23
C TYR A 94 18.18 -3.57 -11.99
N LEU A 95 19.26 -3.21 -11.29
CA LEU A 95 19.17 -2.32 -10.13
C LEU A 95 18.63 -0.95 -10.51
N VAL A 96 19.10 -0.39 -11.63
CA VAL A 96 18.60 0.90 -12.17
C VAL A 96 17.09 0.82 -12.44
N TYR A 97 16.61 -0.24 -13.09
CA TYR A 97 15.18 -0.41 -13.35
C TYR A 97 14.34 -0.51 -12.08
N VAL A 98 14.83 -1.20 -11.05
CA VAL A 98 14.10 -1.30 -9.79
C VAL A 98 14.05 0.04 -9.06
N VAL A 99 15.15 0.80 -9.05
CA VAL A 99 15.18 2.17 -8.48
C VAL A 99 14.23 3.11 -9.23
N ASP A 100 14.13 3.01 -10.56
CA ASP A 100 13.18 3.80 -11.35
C ASP A 100 11.72 3.46 -11.03
N ILE A 101 11.38 2.18 -10.95
CA ILE A 101 10.03 1.71 -10.57
C ILE A 101 9.67 2.21 -9.16
N LEU A 102 10.59 2.09 -8.20
CA LEU A 102 10.41 2.61 -6.86
C LEU A 102 10.18 4.14 -6.85
N THR A 103 10.94 4.87 -7.67
CA THR A 103 10.81 6.33 -7.78
C THR A 103 9.45 6.74 -8.34
N ILE A 104 8.92 5.99 -9.31
CA ILE A 104 7.56 6.18 -9.85
C ILE A 104 6.52 5.94 -8.75
N ILE A 105 6.63 4.83 -8.00
CA ILE A 105 5.73 4.52 -6.90
C ILE A 105 5.77 5.64 -5.84
N LYS A 106 6.98 6.07 -5.43
CA LYS A 106 7.15 7.16 -4.46
C LYS A 106 6.51 8.47 -4.94
N LYS A 107 6.64 8.81 -6.23
CA LYS A 107 5.99 10.00 -6.81
C LYS A 107 4.47 9.92 -6.76
N ILE A 108 3.88 8.78 -7.11
CA ILE A 108 2.41 8.60 -7.10
C ILE A 108 1.85 8.74 -5.68
N PHE A 109 2.54 8.16 -4.69
CA PHE A 109 2.09 8.18 -3.29
C PHE A 109 2.41 9.50 -2.57
N SER A 110 3.56 10.13 -2.83
CA SER A 110 3.93 11.41 -2.19
C SER A 110 3.19 12.62 -2.75
N ASN A 111 2.66 12.57 -3.98
CA ASN A 111 1.95 13.69 -4.60
C ASN A 111 0.48 13.82 -4.18
N LYS A 112 0.04 13.05 -3.17
CA LYS A 112 -1.31 13.13 -2.58
C LYS A 112 -1.38 13.93 -1.26
N LYS A 113 -0.31 14.65 -0.89
CA LYS A 113 -0.33 15.62 0.21
C LYS A 113 -0.82 16.99 -0.25
#